data_AF-A0A920E1N0-F1
#
_entry.id   AF-A0A920E1N0-F1
#
_cell.length_a   1.000
_cell.length_b   1.000
_cell.length_c   1.000
_cell.angle_alpha   90.00
_cell.angle_beta   90.00
_cell.angle_gamma   90.00
#
_symmetry.space_group_name_H-M   'P 1'
#
loop_
_entity.id
_entity.type
_entity.pdbx_description
1 polymer ?
#
loop_
_entity_poly.entity_id
_entity_poly.type
_entity_poly.pdbx_seq_one_letter_code
_entity_poly.pdbx_strand_id
1 'polypeptide(L)'
;MKAENVNVSGYLTFMVCDDTKCLPPTDVEFEFNFGEPTKNNSENNEVNIQNIEESNLNLYGFLPEQIKEQTSECDIENETVIENKDNSLLSIFLLGILGGFLALLTPCVFPMIPLTVSFFTKKNENDNGISNAILYGFFIFLVYIILSIPFHLLDSVNPDILNDISTNIYLNVLFFLVFLVFAFSFFGYFELTLPSSWTSKSASQESKTGFIGIFFMALTLAIVSFSCTGPILGTLLAGSLSGDSGAWELTAGMGGFGLALGLPFALFAMFPNVLNKLPKSGGWLNTIKVSLGFIELALALKFLSNADLVAHWGILKIELFLALWFIIFFLLGIYLIGKIRFPKEVKLEKISGLRLLSAILAFGFSVYLASGLIYDKEKQSYNALSLLSGLAPPLGYSYFSPKDCPNDLDCFKDLKTGIEYAKKQGKPILLDFTGYACVNCRKMEEHVWPLPEVDKVLRDNFVLISLYVDDKKELPEFDQLYVKRTSGVGTRKLENYGHKWAHFQASYFGVNSQPFYLIMDPNTYQILNDPVGYMPDANEYISFLECGLSEFKSLKEK
;
A
#
# COMPACT_ATOMS: atom_id res chain seq x y z
N MET A 1 -14.06 64.82 -18.63
CA MET A 1 -14.31 63.37 -18.78
C MET A 1 -13.46 62.69 -17.72
N LYS A 2 -14.08 62.01 -16.73
CA LYS A 2 -13.33 61.16 -15.79
C LYS A 2 -12.78 59.99 -16.60
N ALA A 3 -11.50 59.69 -16.49
CA ALA A 3 -10.94 58.46 -17.03
C ALA A 3 -11.62 57.29 -16.28
N GLU A 4 -12.36 56.47 -17.00
CA GLU A 4 -12.89 55.22 -16.43
C GLU A 4 -11.73 54.26 -16.27
N ASN A 5 -11.57 53.70 -15.07
CA ASN A 5 -10.61 52.63 -14.83
C ASN A 5 -11.05 51.42 -15.67
N VAL A 6 -10.18 50.97 -16.58
CA VAL A 6 -10.42 49.78 -17.37
C VAL A 6 -9.63 48.65 -16.74
N ASN A 7 -10.35 47.63 -16.28
CA ASN A 7 -9.77 46.42 -15.75
C ASN A 7 -9.76 45.35 -16.84
N VAL A 8 -8.58 44.81 -17.15
CA VAL A 8 -8.39 43.73 -18.10
C VAL A 8 -7.92 42.50 -17.35
N SER A 9 -8.84 41.56 -17.11
CA SER A 9 -8.55 40.25 -16.55
C SER A 9 -8.49 39.19 -17.65
N GLY A 10 -7.56 38.25 -17.53
CA GLY A 10 -7.43 37.11 -18.43
C GLY A 10 -6.69 35.97 -17.75
N TYR A 11 -6.47 34.88 -18.49
CA TYR A 11 -5.65 33.77 -18.02
C TYR A 11 -4.71 33.31 -19.13
N LEU A 12 -3.50 32.91 -18.75
CA LEU A 12 -2.50 32.30 -19.62
C LEU A 12 -2.47 30.80 -19.32
N THR A 13 -3.00 30.00 -20.25
CA THR A 13 -2.85 28.54 -20.19
C THR A 13 -1.51 28.15 -20.79
N PHE A 14 -0.68 27.43 -20.04
CA PHE A 14 0.59 26.89 -20.55
C PHE A 14 0.83 25.46 -20.06
N MET A 15 1.66 24.70 -20.80
CA MET A 15 2.11 23.36 -20.43
C MET A 15 3.61 23.25 -20.67
N VAL A 16 4.31 22.49 -19.83
CA VAL A 16 5.75 22.27 -19.96
C VAL A 16 5.99 20.78 -20.24
N CYS A 17 6.86 20.50 -21.20
CA CYS A 17 7.21 19.14 -21.62
C CYS A 17 8.73 18.97 -21.71
N ASP A 18 9.21 17.77 -21.38
CA ASP A 18 10.54 17.27 -21.71
C ASP A 18 10.44 16.01 -22.60
N ASP A 19 11.58 15.37 -22.91
CA ASP A 19 11.65 14.19 -23.79
C ASP A 19 10.95 12.94 -23.22
N THR A 20 10.53 12.97 -21.95
CA THR A 20 9.96 11.84 -21.20
C THR A 20 8.54 12.08 -20.70
N LYS A 21 8.14 13.33 -20.42
CA LYS A 21 6.83 13.68 -19.85
C LYS A 21 6.37 15.11 -20.15
N CYS A 22 5.08 15.35 -20.00
CA CYS A 22 4.45 16.67 -20.02
C CYS A 22 3.64 16.88 -18.75
N LEU A 23 3.72 18.08 -18.18
CA LEU A 23 2.86 18.51 -17.08
C LEU A 23 1.46 18.91 -17.60
N PRO A 24 0.40 18.71 -16.81
CA PRO A 24 -0.95 19.15 -17.18
C PRO A 24 -0.99 20.68 -17.43
N PRO A 25 -1.79 21.15 -18.42
CA PRO A 25 -1.92 22.57 -18.70
C PRO A 25 -2.40 23.33 -17.47
N THR A 26 -1.69 24.40 -17.13
CA THR A 26 -1.97 25.24 -15.97
C THR A 26 -2.38 26.63 -16.41
N ASP A 27 -3.42 27.16 -15.79
CA ASP A 27 -3.89 28.53 -16.02
C ASP A 27 -3.23 29.46 -15.00
N VAL A 28 -2.58 30.52 -15.50
CA VAL A 28 -2.11 31.65 -14.68
C VAL A 28 -3.01 32.83 -14.96
N GLU A 29 -3.86 33.17 -13.99
CA GLU A 29 -4.72 34.34 -14.06
C GLU A 29 -3.87 35.62 -13.95
N PHE A 30 -4.19 36.63 -14.75
CA PHE A 30 -3.57 37.94 -14.66
C PHE A 30 -4.63 39.03 -14.74
N GLU A 31 -4.39 40.12 -14.02
CA GLU A 31 -5.27 41.28 -13.99
C GLU A 31 -4.43 42.55 -14.16
N PHE A 32 -4.74 43.32 -15.21
CA PHE A 32 -4.14 44.63 -15.45
C PHE A 32 -5.18 45.73 -15.22
N ASN A 33 -4.93 46.56 -14.21
CA ASN A 33 -5.72 47.75 -13.95
C ASN A 33 -5.05 48.98 -14.58
N PHE A 34 -5.71 49.59 -15.56
CA PHE A 34 -5.26 50.84 -16.16
C PHE A 34 -6.00 52.03 -15.52
N GLY A 35 -5.30 52.84 -14.72
CA GLY A 35 -5.85 54.00 -13.99
C GLY A 35 -4.93 54.52 -12.88
N GLU A 36 -5.35 55.56 -12.17
CA GLU A 36 -4.59 56.08 -11.00
C GLU A 36 -4.47 54.99 -9.91
N PRO A 37 -3.30 54.89 -9.25
CA PRO A 37 -3.00 53.81 -8.31
C PRO A 37 -3.90 53.95 -7.08
N THR A 38 -5.01 53.20 -7.09
CA THR A 38 -5.83 52.98 -5.90
C THR A 38 -5.24 51.77 -5.19
N LYS A 39 -4.76 51.96 -3.96
CA LYS A 39 -4.43 50.86 -3.04
C LYS A 39 -5.72 50.11 -2.72
N ASN A 40 -6.11 49.16 -3.56
CA ASN A 40 -7.03 48.12 -3.19
C ASN A 40 -6.23 46.88 -2.85
N ASN A 41 -6.29 46.50 -1.58
CA ASN A 41 -5.98 45.15 -1.13
C ASN A 41 -6.99 44.21 -1.80
N SER A 42 -6.70 43.77 -3.01
CA SER A 42 -7.23 42.51 -3.52
C SER A 42 -6.25 41.44 -3.12
N GLU A 43 -6.69 40.53 -2.27
CA GLU A 43 -6.02 39.28 -1.95
C GLU A 43 -5.89 38.47 -3.24
N ASN A 44 -4.82 38.72 -3.99
CA ASN A 44 -4.31 37.73 -4.91
C ASN A 44 -3.86 36.54 -4.06
N ASN A 45 -4.56 35.41 -4.18
CA ASN A 45 -4.07 34.11 -3.72
C ASN A 45 -2.89 33.62 -4.61
N GLU A 46 -1.95 34.52 -4.91
CA GLU A 46 -0.57 34.11 -5.15
C GLU A 46 -0.03 33.74 -3.78
N VAL A 47 0.17 32.45 -3.53
CA VAL A 47 0.86 32.00 -2.31
C VAL A 47 2.28 32.58 -2.37
N ASN A 48 2.45 33.70 -1.65
CA ASN A 48 3.70 34.45 -1.55
C ASN A 48 4.81 33.50 -1.09
N ILE A 49 5.94 33.44 -1.81
CA ILE A 49 7.06 32.53 -1.52
C ILE A 49 7.57 32.74 -0.08
N GLN A 50 7.52 33.97 0.44
CA GLN A 50 7.85 34.30 1.82
C GLN A 50 6.92 33.60 2.86
N ASN A 51 5.63 33.43 2.55
CA ASN A 51 4.69 32.71 3.44
C ASN A 51 4.98 31.20 3.47
N ILE A 52 5.60 30.63 2.42
CA ILE A 52 5.87 29.19 2.34
C ILE A 52 7.07 28.81 3.20
N GLU A 53 8.15 29.59 3.12
CA GLU A 53 9.32 29.40 3.99
C GLU A 53 8.92 29.55 5.46
N GLU A 54 8.12 30.57 5.79
CA GLU A 54 7.60 30.76 7.14
C GLU A 54 6.68 29.60 7.58
N SER A 55 5.83 29.09 6.68
CA SER A 55 4.98 27.91 6.94
C SER A 55 5.81 26.66 7.22
N ASN A 56 6.85 26.39 6.41
CA ASN A 56 7.73 25.24 6.60
C ASN A 56 8.53 25.35 7.90
N LEU A 57 9.03 26.54 8.23
CA LEU A 57 9.72 26.78 9.50
C LEU A 57 8.77 26.58 10.70
N ASN A 58 7.54 27.04 10.59
CA ASN A 58 6.50 26.84 11.61
C ASN A 58 6.09 25.36 11.74
N LEU A 59 6.05 24.59 10.66
CA LEU A 59 5.67 23.18 10.68
C LEU A 59 6.79 22.25 11.15
N TYR A 60 8.01 22.43 10.63
CA TYR A 60 9.13 21.48 10.74
C TYR A 60 10.32 22.02 11.55
N GLY A 61 10.49 23.34 11.61
CA GLY A 61 11.52 24.00 12.43
C GLY A 61 12.82 24.32 11.72
N PHE A 62 12.96 23.90 10.46
CA PHE A 62 14.08 24.24 9.57
C PHE A 62 13.58 24.17 8.12
N LEU A 63 14.37 24.67 7.18
CA LEU A 63 14.09 24.68 5.75
C LEU A 63 14.85 23.55 5.01
N PRO A 64 14.38 23.10 3.84
CA PRO A 64 15.05 22.05 3.05
C PRO A 64 16.51 22.37 2.74
N GLU A 65 16.83 23.63 2.44
CA GLU A 65 18.18 24.08 2.08
C GLU A 65 19.18 23.98 3.24
N GLN A 66 18.69 23.78 4.47
CA GLN A 66 19.52 23.58 5.65
C GLN A 66 19.98 22.13 5.82
N ILE A 67 19.36 21.18 5.11
CA ILE A 67 19.83 19.79 5.08
C ILE A 67 21.13 19.75 4.29
N LYS A 68 22.18 19.23 4.94
CA LYS A 68 23.46 18.98 4.28
C LYS A 68 23.50 17.55 3.80
N GLU A 69 23.81 17.37 2.53
CA GLU A 69 24.06 16.06 1.92
C GLU A 69 25.23 15.34 2.59
N GLN A 70 25.27 14.03 2.37
CA GLN A 70 26.18 13.07 2.99
C GLN A 70 27.66 13.42 2.79
N THR A 71 28.47 13.17 3.83
CA THR A 71 29.93 13.37 3.81
C THR A 71 30.75 12.08 3.87
N SER A 72 30.12 10.94 4.18
CA SER A 72 30.81 9.67 4.44
C SER A 72 30.65 8.68 3.28
N GLU A 73 31.77 8.13 2.79
CA GLU A 73 31.79 6.89 1.99
C GLU A 73 31.60 5.71 2.95
N CYS A 74 30.34 5.41 3.28
CA CYS A 74 30.00 4.16 3.95
C CYS A 74 30.03 3.05 2.89
N ASP A 75 31.14 2.34 2.76
CA ASP A 75 31.24 1.13 1.92
C ASP A 75 30.40 0.00 2.53
N ILE A 76 29.08 0.08 2.36
CA ILE A 76 28.23 -1.10 2.48
C ILE A 76 28.43 -1.85 1.16
N GLU A 77 29.21 -2.95 1.20
CA GLU A 77 29.27 -3.94 0.11
C GLU A 77 27.88 -4.59 -0.04
N ASN A 78 26.93 -3.84 -0.60
CA ASN A 78 25.70 -4.22 -1.31
C ASN A 78 24.72 -3.02 -1.30
N GLU A 79 24.49 -2.46 -2.50
CA GLU A 79 23.31 -1.69 -2.93
C GLU A 79 22.78 -0.62 -1.96
N THR A 80 23.55 0.45 -1.82
CA THR A 80 23.03 1.73 -1.32
C THR A 80 21.96 2.28 -2.27
N VAL A 81 20.88 2.78 -1.67
CA VAL A 81 19.62 3.23 -2.30
C VAL A 81 19.79 4.51 -3.16
N ILE A 82 21.01 4.99 -3.37
CA ILE A 82 21.34 6.14 -4.23
C ILE A 82 22.23 5.75 -5.44
N GLU A 83 22.63 4.48 -5.60
CA GLU A 83 23.14 4.03 -6.90
C GLU A 83 22.02 3.50 -7.79
N ASN A 84 21.89 4.14 -8.96
CA ASN A 84 21.20 3.65 -10.15
C ASN A 84 21.70 2.25 -10.51
N LYS A 85 21.25 1.21 -9.81
CA LYS A 85 21.28 -0.11 -10.38
C LYS A 85 20.21 -0.08 -11.45
N ASP A 86 20.65 -0.16 -12.70
CA ASP A 86 19.84 -0.54 -13.85
C ASP A 86 19.24 -1.92 -13.58
N ASN A 87 18.29 -2.02 -12.65
CA ASN A 87 17.29 -3.06 -12.66
C ASN A 87 16.52 -2.79 -13.94
N SER A 88 17.04 -3.38 -15.02
CA SER A 88 16.51 -3.14 -16.35
C SER A 88 15.01 -3.36 -16.28
N LEU A 89 14.24 -2.52 -16.95
CA LEU A 89 12.77 -2.58 -16.93
C LEU A 89 12.25 -4.00 -17.24
N LEU A 90 13.05 -4.79 -17.97
CA LEU A 90 12.80 -6.21 -18.21
C LEU A 90 12.86 -7.06 -16.92
N SER A 91 13.82 -6.82 -16.02
CA SER A 91 13.91 -7.48 -14.72
C SER A 91 12.66 -7.23 -13.88
N ILE A 92 12.24 -5.95 -13.77
CA ILE A 92 11.02 -5.57 -13.04
C ILE A 92 9.77 -6.17 -13.69
N PHE A 93 9.71 -6.19 -15.02
CA PHE A 93 8.65 -6.85 -15.77
C PHE A 93 8.59 -8.37 -15.49
N LEU A 94 9.74 -9.06 -15.45
CA LEU A 94 9.84 -10.49 -15.12
C LEU A 94 9.47 -10.77 -13.66
N LEU A 95 9.88 -9.91 -12.73
CA LEU A 95 9.46 -9.98 -11.33
C LEU A 95 7.94 -9.77 -11.21
N GLY A 96 7.38 -8.81 -11.96
CA GLY A 96 5.94 -8.61 -12.08
C GLY A 96 5.21 -9.86 -12.58
N ILE A 97 5.75 -10.55 -13.59
CA ILE A 97 5.22 -11.83 -14.07
C ILE A 97 5.22 -12.89 -12.96
N LEU A 98 6.33 -13.03 -12.24
CA LEU A 98 6.44 -13.99 -11.14
C LEU A 98 5.44 -13.67 -10.02
N GLY A 99 5.31 -12.40 -9.65
CA GLY A 99 4.31 -11.91 -8.72
C GLY A 99 2.88 -12.19 -9.18
N GLY A 100 2.59 -12.01 -10.47
CA GLY A 100 1.28 -12.31 -11.07
C GLY A 100 0.94 -13.81 -11.03
N PHE A 101 1.93 -14.69 -11.25
CA PHE A 101 1.70 -16.13 -11.10
C PHE A 101 1.44 -16.53 -9.65
N LEU A 102 2.15 -15.94 -8.69
CA LEU A 102 1.86 -16.15 -7.26
C LEU A 102 0.48 -15.61 -6.89
N ALA A 103 0.07 -14.49 -7.47
CA ALA A 103 -1.24 -13.89 -7.26
C ALA A 103 -2.42 -14.78 -7.71
N LEU A 104 -2.25 -15.66 -8.69
CA LEU A 104 -3.31 -16.62 -9.08
C LEU A 104 -3.71 -17.57 -7.94
N LEU A 105 -2.79 -17.83 -7.01
CA LEU A 105 -3.02 -18.69 -5.85
C LEU A 105 -3.75 -17.96 -4.73
N THR A 106 -3.94 -16.64 -4.85
CA THR A 106 -4.63 -15.84 -3.84
C THR A 106 -6.14 -16.12 -3.82
N PRO A 107 -6.76 -16.04 -2.64
CA PRO A 107 -8.16 -16.43 -2.45
C PRO A 107 -9.16 -15.59 -3.22
N CYS A 108 -8.83 -14.38 -3.70
CA CYS A 108 -9.79 -13.56 -4.45
C CYS A 108 -9.68 -13.75 -5.98
N VAL A 109 -8.54 -14.20 -6.49
CA VAL A 109 -8.34 -14.47 -7.93
C VAL A 109 -8.80 -15.88 -8.30
N PHE A 110 -8.47 -16.87 -7.47
CA PHE A 110 -8.77 -18.28 -7.75
C PHE A 110 -10.27 -18.56 -7.99
N PRO A 111 -11.21 -18.03 -7.19
CA PRO A 111 -12.65 -18.29 -7.38
C PRO A 111 -13.28 -17.57 -8.58
N MET A 112 -12.60 -16.57 -9.14
CA MET A 112 -13.05 -15.91 -10.35
C MET A 112 -12.84 -16.80 -11.59
N ILE A 113 -11.91 -17.76 -11.56
CA ILE A 113 -11.63 -18.67 -12.68
C ILE A 113 -12.90 -19.44 -13.12
N PRO A 114 -13.67 -20.11 -12.23
CA PRO A 114 -14.93 -20.72 -12.60
C PRO A 114 -15.99 -19.75 -13.15
N LEU A 115 -16.09 -18.53 -12.60
CA LEU A 115 -17.05 -17.53 -13.05
C LEU A 115 -16.73 -17.04 -14.47
N THR A 116 -15.44 -16.77 -14.74
CA THR A 116 -14.98 -16.38 -16.08
C THR A 116 -15.23 -17.50 -17.08
N VAL A 117 -14.95 -18.75 -16.70
CA VAL A 117 -15.19 -19.90 -17.57
C VAL A 117 -16.67 -20.06 -17.87
N SER A 118 -17.55 -19.90 -16.87
CA SER A 118 -19.01 -20.01 -17.02
C SER A 118 -19.57 -18.98 -18.01
N PHE A 119 -19.03 -17.76 -17.99
CA PHE A 119 -19.38 -16.71 -18.95
C PHE A 119 -19.04 -17.11 -20.40
N PHE A 120 -17.86 -17.70 -20.63
CA PHE A 120 -17.44 -18.14 -21.97
C PHE A 120 -18.05 -19.47 -22.40
N THR A 121 -18.41 -20.37 -21.48
CA THR A 121 -19.08 -21.65 -21.84
C THR A 121 -20.50 -21.45 -22.35
N LYS A 122 -21.24 -20.45 -21.83
CA LYS A 122 -22.61 -20.14 -22.27
C LYS A 122 -22.69 -19.46 -23.64
N LYS A 123 -21.59 -18.95 -24.18
CA LYS A 123 -21.51 -18.26 -25.49
C LYS A 123 -21.22 -19.20 -26.68
N ASN A 124 -20.98 -20.49 -26.44
CA ASN A 124 -20.37 -21.42 -27.42
C ASN A 124 -21.34 -22.11 -28.39
N GLU A 125 -22.52 -21.55 -28.69
CA GLU A 125 -23.41 -22.18 -29.69
C GLU A 125 -23.20 -21.70 -31.13
N ASN A 126 -22.57 -20.54 -31.41
CA ASN A 126 -22.27 -20.13 -32.81
C ASN A 126 -21.18 -19.06 -33.04
N ASP A 127 -20.42 -18.62 -32.03
CA ASP A 127 -19.55 -17.44 -32.21
C ASP A 127 -18.15 -17.59 -31.55
N ASN A 128 -17.18 -16.83 -32.06
CA ASN A 128 -15.73 -16.94 -31.85
C ASN A 128 -15.24 -16.97 -30.37
N GLY A 129 -15.51 -18.05 -29.64
CA GLY A 129 -15.18 -18.21 -28.20
C GLY A 129 -13.69 -18.06 -27.87
N ILE A 130 -12.82 -18.52 -28.78
CA ILE A 130 -11.36 -18.38 -28.66
C ILE A 130 -10.93 -16.90 -28.77
N SER A 131 -11.50 -16.15 -29.72
CA SER A 131 -11.19 -14.73 -29.90
C SER A 131 -11.59 -13.92 -28.67
N ASN A 132 -12.78 -14.20 -28.12
CA ASN A 132 -13.27 -13.55 -26.90
C ASN A 132 -12.42 -13.89 -25.66
N ALA A 133 -11.88 -15.11 -25.57
CA ALA A 133 -10.97 -15.53 -24.50
C ALA A 133 -9.61 -14.81 -24.56
N ILE A 134 -9.02 -14.71 -25.76
CA ILE A 134 -7.76 -13.96 -25.98
C ILE A 134 -7.97 -12.47 -25.68
N LEU A 135 -9.08 -11.91 -26.16
CA LEU A 135 -9.46 -10.52 -25.91
C LEU A 135 -9.63 -10.24 -24.40
N TYR A 136 -10.18 -11.19 -23.63
CA TYR A 136 -10.29 -11.06 -22.19
C TYR A 136 -8.94 -10.99 -21.50
N GLY A 137 -8.01 -11.90 -21.83
CA GLY A 137 -6.63 -11.86 -21.31
C GLY A 137 -5.92 -10.56 -21.68
N PHE A 138 -6.10 -10.09 -22.92
CA PHE A 138 -5.57 -8.81 -23.39
C PHE A 138 -6.14 -7.63 -22.59
N PHE A 139 -7.44 -7.61 -22.32
CA PHE A 139 -8.04 -6.54 -21.50
C PHE A 139 -7.59 -6.58 -20.04
N ILE A 140 -7.29 -7.75 -19.47
CA ILE A 140 -6.68 -7.80 -18.13
C ILE A 140 -5.32 -7.10 -18.15
N PHE A 141 -4.45 -7.47 -19.09
CA PHE A 141 -3.15 -6.80 -19.28
C PHE A 141 -3.30 -5.29 -19.50
N LEU A 142 -4.19 -4.88 -20.41
CA LEU A 142 -4.44 -3.49 -20.74
C LEU A 142 -5.01 -2.70 -19.56
N VAL A 143 -5.89 -3.28 -18.74
CA VAL A 143 -6.40 -2.61 -17.53
C VAL A 143 -5.28 -2.36 -16.54
N TYR A 144 -4.37 -3.31 -16.28
CA TYR A 144 -3.24 -3.08 -15.39
C TYR A 144 -2.29 -1.98 -15.89
N ILE A 145 -2.06 -1.90 -17.21
CA ILE A 145 -1.33 -0.78 -17.82
C ILE A 145 -2.10 0.53 -17.64
N ILE A 146 -3.41 0.56 -17.91
CA ILE A 146 -4.25 1.76 -17.76
C ILE A 146 -4.28 2.24 -16.31
N LEU A 147 -4.35 1.32 -15.35
CA LEU A 147 -4.31 1.65 -13.93
C LEU A 147 -2.97 2.29 -13.53
N SER A 148 -1.88 2.08 -14.28
CA SER A 148 -0.60 2.77 -14.06
C SER A 148 -0.54 4.17 -14.69
N ILE A 149 -1.38 4.49 -15.69
CA ILE A 149 -1.37 5.80 -16.39
C ILE A 149 -1.56 7.00 -15.45
N PRO A 150 -2.48 6.96 -14.47
CA PRO A 150 -2.60 8.04 -13.50
C PRO A 150 -1.27 8.36 -12.82
N PHE A 151 -0.37 7.40 -12.60
CA PHE A 151 0.88 7.61 -11.89
C PHE A 151 1.85 8.45 -12.72
N HIS A 152 1.92 8.24 -14.04
CA HIS A 152 2.68 9.10 -14.97
C HIS A 152 2.22 10.57 -14.95
N LEU A 153 0.96 10.82 -14.59
CA LEU A 153 0.36 12.16 -14.57
C LEU A 153 0.29 12.74 -13.15
N LEU A 154 0.07 11.91 -12.13
CA LEU A 154 -0.21 12.28 -10.74
C LEU A 154 1.04 12.33 -9.87
N ASP A 155 2.12 11.64 -10.25
CA ASP A 155 3.44 11.80 -9.59
C ASP A 155 3.91 13.26 -9.69
N SER A 156 3.45 14.00 -10.71
CA SER A 156 3.66 15.44 -10.86
C SER A 156 2.73 16.31 -10.01
N VAL A 157 1.72 15.75 -9.34
CA VAL A 157 0.69 16.55 -8.66
C VAL A 157 0.63 16.27 -7.16
N ASN A 158 0.63 15.01 -6.71
CA ASN A 158 0.72 14.67 -5.28
C ASN A 158 1.37 13.29 -5.10
N PRO A 159 2.61 13.20 -4.63
CA PRO A 159 3.32 11.93 -4.59
C PRO A 159 2.85 10.98 -3.47
N ASP A 160 2.05 11.47 -2.51
CA ASP A 160 1.45 10.70 -1.42
C ASP A 160 0.06 10.13 -1.75
N ILE A 161 -0.48 10.40 -2.94
CA ILE A 161 -1.83 9.99 -3.37
C ILE A 161 -2.06 8.48 -3.27
N LEU A 162 -1.02 7.68 -3.50
CA LEU A 162 -1.09 6.22 -3.46
C LEU A 162 -1.23 5.69 -2.04
N ASN A 163 -0.49 6.30 -1.13
CA ASN A 163 -0.61 6.02 0.27
C ASN A 163 -2.02 6.44 0.73
N ASP A 164 -2.47 7.64 0.37
CA ASP A 164 -3.81 8.13 0.71
C ASP A 164 -4.95 7.24 0.20
N ILE A 165 -4.85 6.73 -1.03
CA ILE A 165 -5.84 5.80 -1.59
C ILE A 165 -5.77 4.45 -0.86
N SER A 166 -4.57 3.91 -0.67
CA SER A 166 -4.35 2.60 -0.03
C SER A 166 -4.82 2.59 1.43
N THR A 167 -4.63 3.70 2.14
CA THR A 167 -5.00 3.87 3.56
C THR A 167 -6.33 4.60 3.74
N ASN A 168 -7.08 4.81 2.65
CA ASN A 168 -8.36 5.49 2.71
C ASN A 168 -9.37 4.69 3.56
N ILE A 169 -9.92 5.34 4.58
CA ILE A 169 -10.85 4.73 5.55
C ILE A 169 -12.09 4.16 4.83
N TYR A 170 -12.71 4.96 3.96
CA TYR A 170 -13.95 4.58 3.26
C TYR A 170 -13.70 3.43 2.27
N LEU A 171 -12.58 3.47 1.54
CA LEU A 171 -12.23 2.42 0.58
C LEU A 171 -11.95 1.08 1.29
N ASN A 172 -11.19 1.11 2.39
CA ASN A 172 -10.90 -0.09 3.18
C ASN A 172 -12.18 -0.68 3.81
N VAL A 173 -13.10 0.16 4.30
CA VAL A 173 -14.41 -0.30 4.78
C VAL A 173 -15.26 -0.90 3.66
N LEU A 174 -15.25 -0.29 2.47
CA LEU A 174 -15.93 -0.84 1.29
C LEU A 174 -15.36 -2.23 0.93
N PHE A 175 -14.04 -2.39 0.91
CA PHE A 175 -13.42 -3.69 0.67
C PHE A 175 -13.78 -4.71 1.75
N PHE A 176 -13.77 -4.34 3.03
CA PHE A 176 -14.26 -5.21 4.10
C PHE A 176 -15.69 -5.72 3.82
N LEU A 177 -16.62 -4.84 3.45
CA LEU A 177 -18.00 -5.22 3.14
C LEU A 177 -18.09 -6.13 1.90
N VAL A 178 -17.35 -5.81 0.84
CA VAL A 178 -17.32 -6.61 -0.40
C VAL A 178 -16.77 -8.02 -0.13
N PHE A 179 -15.67 -8.13 0.61
CA PHE A 179 -15.05 -9.42 0.98
C PHE A 179 -15.98 -10.24 1.88
N LEU A 180 -16.70 -9.59 2.80
CA LEU A 180 -17.70 -10.24 3.65
C LEU A 180 -18.86 -10.82 2.80
N VAL A 181 -19.34 -10.09 1.78
CA VAL A 181 -20.34 -10.60 0.82
C VAL A 181 -19.79 -11.79 0.02
N PHE A 182 -18.53 -11.72 -0.44
CA PHE A 182 -17.90 -12.85 -1.15
C PHE A 182 -17.72 -14.08 -0.25
N ALA A 183 -17.32 -13.91 1.01
CA ALA A 183 -17.19 -15.00 1.97
C ALA A 183 -18.53 -15.73 2.16
N PHE A 184 -19.64 -15.01 2.31
CA PHE A 184 -20.98 -15.63 2.40
C PHE A 184 -21.43 -16.32 1.09
N SER A 185 -21.03 -15.79 -0.07
CA SER A 185 -21.22 -16.45 -1.37
C SER A 185 -20.44 -17.77 -1.45
N PHE A 186 -19.22 -17.81 -0.91
CA PHE A 186 -18.41 -19.02 -0.83
C PHE A 186 -18.95 -20.06 0.15
N PHE A 187 -19.53 -19.62 1.27
CA PHE A 187 -20.29 -20.50 2.16
C PHE A 187 -21.57 -21.07 1.53
N GLY A 188 -21.98 -20.57 0.36
CA GLY A 188 -23.08 -21.15 -0.41
C GLY A 188 -24.47 -20.69 0.02
N TYR A 189 -24.57 -19.66 0.86
CA TYR A 189 -25.85 -19.04 1.26
C TYR A 189 -26.56 -18.39 0.07
N PHE A 190 -25.79 -17.78 -0.83
CA PHE A 190 -26.24 -17.30 -2.12
C PHE A 190 -25.13 -17.52 -3.16
N GLU A 191 -25.48 -17.52 -4.44
CA GLU A 191 -24.49 -17.52 -5.51
C GLU A 191 -24.49 -16.12 -6.15
N LEU A 192 -23.33 -15.46 -6.13
CA LEU A 192 -23.08 -14.25 -6.91
C LEU A 192 -23.02 -14.63 -8.39
N THR A 193 -24.18 -14.91 -8.97
CA THR A 193 -24.34 -14.97 -10.42
C THR A 193 -24.75 -13.59 -10.89
N LEU A 194 -24.12 -13.10 -11.97
CA LEU A 194 -24.58 -11.88 -12.63
C LEU A 194 -26.08 -12.06 -12.94
N PRO A 195 -26.93 -11.06 -12.66
CA PRO A 195 -28.35 -11.15 -12.96
C PRO A 195 -28.53 -11.59 -14.41
N SER A 196 -29.39 -12.58 -14.64
CA SER A 196 -29.60 -13.14 -15.99
C SER A 196 -29.94 -12.05 -17.01
N SER A 197 -30.55 -10.95 -16.56
CA SER A 197 -30.87 -9.73 -17.30
C SER A 197 -29.66 -8.99 -17.87
N TRP A 198 -28.52 -8.97 -17.16
CA TRP A 198 -27.27 -8.36 -17.63
C TRP A 198 -26.58 -9.29 -18.64
N THR A 199 -26.59 -10.59 -18.38
CA THR A 199 -26.03 -11.58 -19.30
C THR A 199 -26.85 -11.73 -20.59
N SER A 200 -28.19 -11.62 -20.53
CA SER A 200 -29.06 -11.73 -21.70
C SER A 200 -29.09 -10.45 -22.53
N LYS A 201 -29.06 -9.26 -21.91
CA LYS A 201 -28.91 -7.99 -22.64
C LYS A 201 -27.55 -7.85 -23.32
N SER A 202 -26.48 -8.34 -22.68
CA SER A 202 -25.15 -8.40 -23.30
C SER A 202 -25.05 -9.44 -24.42
N ALA A 203 -25.93 -10.46 -24.43
CA ALA A 203 -26.01 -11.48 -25.47
C ALA A 203 -26.92 -11.08 -26.64
N SER A 204 -27.94 -10.23 -26.43
CA SER A 204 -28.88 -9.81 -27.48
C SER A 204 -28.40 -8.61 -28.35
N GLN A 205 -27.20 -8.09 -28.13
CA GLN A 205 -26.58 -7.02 -28.93
C GLN A 205 -25.22 -7.48 -29.46
N GLU A 206 -25.26 -8.31 -30.50
CA GLU A 206 -24.20 -9.21 -30.95
C GLU A 206 -22.95 -8.57 -31.58
N SER A 207 -22.86 -7.25 -31.83
CA SER A 207 -21.66 -6.71 -32.53
C SER A 207 -20.98 -5.50 -31.90
N LYS A 208 -21.60 -4.81 -30.93
CA LYS A 208 -20.97 -3.66 -30.23
C LYS A 208 -20.91 -3.81 -28.70
N THR A 209 -21.71 -4.67 -28.11
CA THR A 209 -21.80 -4.81 -26.64
C THR A 209 -20.91 -5.94 -26.09
N GLY A 210 -20.39 -6.83 -26.93
CA GLY A 210 -19.51 -7.94 -26.53
C GLY A 210 -18.14 -7.51 -26.00
N PHE A 211 -17.45 -6.61 -26.72
CA PHE A 211 -16.12 -6.09 -26.33
C PHE A 211 -16.19 -5.27 -25.03
N ILE A 212 -17.18 -4.39 -24.92
CA ILE A 212 -17.43 -3.57 -23.73
C ILE A 212 -17.73 -4.45 -22.51
N GLY A 213 -18.53 -5.51 -22.66
CA GLY A 213 -18.79 -6.45 -21.56
C GLY A 213 -17.55 -7.19 -21.08
N ILE A 214 -16.68 -7.63 -22.01
CA ILE A 214 -15.42 -8.32 -21.67
C ILE A 214 -14.44 -7.34 -20.99
N PHE A 215 -14.38 -6.08 -21.44
CA PHE A 215 -13.59 -5.03 -20.80
C PHE A 215 -14.03 -4.76 -19.35
N PHE A 216 -15.32 -4.56 -19.10
CA PHE A 216 -15.82 -4.32 -17.73
C PHE A 216 -15.64 -5.55 -16.82
N MET A 217 -15.72 -6.76 -17.36
CA MET A 217 -15.36 -7.97 -16.61
C MET A 217 -13.88 -8.01 -16.24
N ALA A 218 -12.98 -7.63 -17.16
CA ALA A 218 -11.54 -7.58 -16.90
C ALA A 218 -11.22 -6.49 -15.87
N LEU A 219 -11.86 -5.32 -15.99
CA LEU A 219 -11.75 -4.23 -15.03
C LEU A 219 -12.19 -4.64 -13.63
N THR A 220 -13.33 -5.33 -13.52
CA THR A 220 -13.83 -5.82 -12.23
C THR A 220 -12.88 -6.82 -11.60
N LEU A 221 -12.34 -7.78 -12.39
CA LEU A 221 -11.34 -8.72 -11.92
C LEU A 221 -10.09 -8.00 -11.41
N ALA A 222 -9.56 -7.03 -12.18
CA ALA A 222 -8.35 -6.30 -11.81
C ALA A 222 -8.53 -5.51 -10.51
N ILE A 223 -9.66 -4.81 -10.33
CA ILE A 223 -9.94 -4.02 -9.11
C ILE A 223 -10.05 -4.92 -7.87
N VAL A 224 -10.81 -6.02 -7.95
CA VAL A 224 -11.00 -6.94 -6.82
C VAL A 224 -9.71 -7.71 -6.52
N SER A 225 -8.98 -8.12 -7.55
CA SER A 225 -7.68 -8.79 -7.43
C SER A 225 -6.64 -7.87 -6.79
N PHE A 226 -6.58 -6.61 -7.20
CA PHE A 226 -5.59 -5.66 -6.69
C PHE A 226 -5.64 -5.51 -5.17
N SER A 227 -6.84 -5.57 -4.56
CA SER A 227 -7.00 -5.54 -3.10
C SER A 227 -6.22 -6.68 -2.41
N CYS A 228 -6.28 -7.91 -2.93
CA CYS A 228 -5.59 -9.05 -2.32
C CYS A 228 -4.15 -9.24 -2.81
N THR A 229 -3.80 -8.72 -4.00
CA THR A 229 -2.46 -8.85 -4.58
C THR A 229 -1.56 -7.65 -4.30
N GLY A 230 -2.12 -6.56 -3.77
CA GLY A 230 -1.42 -5.33 -3.41
C GLY A 230 -0.14 -5.54 -2.60
N PRO A 231 -0.10 -6.42 -1.57
CA PRO A 231 1.14 -6.68 -0.83
C PRO A 231 2.25 -7.33 -1.66
N ILE A 232 1.89 -8.23 -2.59
CA ILE A 232 2.85 -8.91 -3.47
C ILE A 232 3.43 -7.88 -4.45
N LEU A 233 2.56 -7.15 -5.13
CA LEU A 233 2.94 -6.13 -6.10
C LEU A 233 3.71 -4.98 -5.42
N GLY A 234 3.27 -4.52 -4.25
CA GLY A 234 3.91 -3.46 -3.48
C GLY A 234 5.27 -3.85 -2.92
N THR A 235 5.48 -5.10 -2.47
CA THR A 235 6.82 -5.56 -2.05
C THR A 235 7.79 -5.62 -3.22
N LEU A 236 7.31 -6.09 -4.38
CA LEU A 236 8.14 -6.19 -5.59
C LEU A 236 8.53 -4.81 -6.15
N LEU A 237 7.67 -3.80 -5.95
CA LEU A 237 7.90 -2.44 -6.43
C LEU A 237 8.59 -1.54 -5.40
N ALA A 238 8.42 -1.78 -4.10
CA ALA A 238 9.07 -0.99 -3.06
C ALA A 238 10.61 -1.01 -3.15
N GLY A 239 11.19 -2.06 -3.74
CA GLY A 239 12.62 -2.15 -4.02
C GLY A 239 13.06 -1.55 -5.36
N SER A 240 12.14 -1.11 -6.22
CA SER A 240 12.47 -0.51 -7.52
C SER A 240 12.22 1.01 -7.56
N LEU A 241 11.20 1.52 -6.87
CA LEU A 241 10.67 2.89 -6.99
C LEU A 241 11.53 4.03 -6.40
N SER A 242 12.85 3.90 -6.32
CA SER A 242 13.72 4.85 -5.60
C SER A 242 14.44 5.88 -6.48
N GLY A 243 14.06 6.02 -7.75
CA GLY A 243 14.67 7.00 -8.69
C GLY A 243 13.67 7.84 -9.48
N ASP A 244 14.18 8.83 -10.22
CA ASP A 244 13.42 9.75 -11.10
C ASP A 244 12.53 9.04 -12.17
N SER A 245 12.70 7.72 -12.37
CA SER A 245 11.97 6.86 -13.31
C SER A 245 10.87 5.96 -12.72
N GLY A 246 10.49 6.14 -11.45
CA GLY A 246 9.57 5.23 -10.74
C GLY A 246 8.24 4.92 -11.45
N ALA A 247 7.65 5.86 -12.19
CA ALA A 247 6.41 5.63 -12.92
C ALA A 247 6.53 4.55 -14.02
N TRP A 248 7.67 4.49 -14.70
CA TRP A 248 7.87 3.53 -15.79
C TRP A 248 8.19 2.12 -15.27
N GLU A 249 8.88 2.02 -14.14
CA GLU A 249 9.11 0.79 -13.40
C GLU A 249 7.80 0.20 -12.87
N LEU A 250 6.92 1.06 -12.32
CA LEU A 250 5.57 0.67 -11.93
C LEU A 250 4.79 0.12 -13.12
N THR A 251 4.81 0.79 -14.27
CA THR A 251 4.14 0.30 -15.49
C THR A 251 4.71 -1.02 -15.96
N ALA A 252 6.03 -1.21 -15.92
CA ALA A 252 6.68 -2.47 -16.26
C ALA A 252 6.24 -3.60 -15.30
N GLY A 253 6.26 -3.35 -13.99
CA GLY A 253 5.83 -4.32 -12.98
C GLY A 253 4.33 -4.66 -13.09
N MET A 254 3.46 -3.65 -13.19
CA MET A 254 2.02 -3.85 -13.38
C MET A 254 1.69 -4.51 -14.71
N GLY A 255 2.42 -4.18 -15.78
CA GLY A 255 2.29 -4.81 -17.09
C GLY A 255 2.65 -6.30 -17.03
N GLY A 256 3.79 -6.66 -16.43
CA GLY A 256 4.18 -8.05 -16.22
C GLY A 256 3.18 -8.81 -15.36
N PHE A 257 2.69 -8.18 -14.30
CA PHE A 257 1.67 -8.73 -13.41
C PHE A 257 0.33 -9.00 -14.13
N GLY A 258 -0.15 -8.02 -14.90
CA GLY A 258 -1.37 -8.14 -15.71
C GLY A 258 -1.26 -9.19 -16.80
N LEU A 259 -0.07 -9.34 -17.43
CA LEU A 259 0.18 -10.39 -18.41
C LEU A 259 0.12 -11.79 -17.78
N ALA A 260 0.76 -11.97 -16.64
CA ALA A 260 0.77 -13.24 -15.91
C ALA A 260 -0.62 -13.65 -15.40
N LEU A 261 -1.44 -12.70 -14.96
CA LEU A 261 -2.85 -12.97 -14.64
C LEU A 261 -3.68 -13.24 -15.91
N GLY A 262 -3.54 -12.43 -16.96
CA GLY A 262 -4.35 -12.57 -18.18
C GLY A 262 -4.16 -13.91 -18.90
N LEU A 263 -2.94 -14.47 -18.86
CA LEU A 263 -2.57 -15.65 -19.63
C LEU A 263 -3.33 -16.93 -19.19
N PRO A 264 -3.36 -17.33 -17.91
CA PRO A 264 -4.13 -18.50 -17.47
C PRO A 264 -5.63 -18.33 -17.66
N PHE A 265 -6.18 -17.12 -17.46
CA PHE A 265 -7.60 -16.85 -17.70
C PHE A 265 -7.96 -16.99 -19.19
N ALA A 266 -7.13 -16.46 -20.09
CA ALA A 266 -7.29 -16.65 -21.52
C ALA A 266 -7.17 -18.13 -21.92
N LEU A 267 -6.21 -18.86 -21.33
CA LEU A 267 -6.00 -20.29 -21.59
C LEU A 267 -7.20 -21.14 -21.14
N PHE A 268 -7.70 -20.91 -19.91
CA PHE A 268 -8.86 -21.61 -19.38
C PHE A 268 -10.15 -21.31 -20.16
N ALA A 269 -10.30 -20.07 -20.63
CA ALA A 269 -11.41 -19.67 -21.49
C ALA A 269 -11.31 -20.24 -22.92
N MET A 270 -10.09 -20.47 -23.44
CA MET A 270 -9.84 -21.08 -24.76
C MET A 270 -10.14 -22.58 -24.80
N PHE A 271 -9.94 -23.28 -23.68
CA PHE A 271 -10.17 -24.73 -23.56
C PHE A 271 -11.26 -25.09 -22.54
N PRO A 272 -12.53 -24.65 -22.74
CA PRO A 272 -13.61 -24.97 -21.81
C PRO A 272 -13.84 -26.49 -21.69
N ASN A 273 -13.53 -27.26 -22.74
CA ASN A 273 -13.62 -28.72 -22.75
C ASN A 273 -12.58 -29.42 -21.85
N VAL A 274 -11.43 -28.78 -21.55
CA VAL A 274 -10.45 -29.31 -20.57
C VAL A 274 -11.00 -29.16 -19.15
N LEU A 275 -11.72 -28.08 -18.87
CA LEU A 275 -12.41 -27.87 -17.60
C LEU A 275 -13.62 -28.80 -17.43
N ASN A 276 -14.35 -29.10 -18.51
CA ASN A 276 -15.39 -30.14 -18.51
C ASN A 276 -14.84 -31.57 -18.27
N LYS A 277 -13.53 -31.78 -18.47
CA LYS A 277 -12.82 -33.02 -18.13
C LYS A 277 -12.20 -33.02 -16.74
N LEU A 278 -12.15 -31.87 -16.05
CA LEU A 278 -11.89 -31.87 -14.61
C LEU A 278 -13.03 -32.64 -13.94
N PRO A 279 -12.73 -33.49 -12.94
CA PRO A 279 -13.72 -34.34 -12.31
C PRO A 279 -14.94 -33.50 -11.90
N LYS A 280 -16.12 -33.88 -12.39
CA LYS A 280 -17.41 -33.23 -12.08
C LYS A 280 -17.44 -32.90 -10.60
N SER A 281 -17.60 -31.61 -10.30
CA SER A 281 -17.81 -30.96 -8.99
C SER A 281 -18.17 -31.93 -7.86
N GLY A 282 -17.19 -32.71 -7.40
CA GLY A 282 -17.38 -33.59 -6.26
C GLY A 282 -17.49 -32.77 -4.99
N GLY A 283 -17.75 -33.42 -3.85
CA GLY A 283 -17.69 -32.76 -2.55
C GLY A 283 -16.36 -32.03 -2.26
N TRP A 284 -15.28 -32.37 -2.97
CA TRP A 284 -13.98 -31.71 -2.87
C TRP A 284 -13.97 -30.26 -3.39
N LEU A 285 -14.64 -29.96 -4.51
CA LEU A 285 -14.68 -28.58 -5.03
C LEU A 285 -15.47 -27.67 -4.08
N ASN A 286 -16.55 -28.19 -3.48
CA ASN A 286 -17.27 -27.48 -2.43
C ASN A 286 -16.42 -27.33 -1.15
N THR A 287 -15.60 -28.34 -0.83
CA THR A 287 -14.63 -28.25 0.28
C THR A 287 -13.68 -27.08 0.09
N ILE A 288 -13.08 -26.93 -1.10
CA ILE A 288 -12.22 -25.79 -1.42
C ILE A 288 -12.97 -24.48 -1.34
N LYS A 289 -14.15 -24.38 -1.97
CA LYS A 289 -14.97 -23.16 -1.98
C LYS A 289 -15.25 -22.65 -0.57
N VAL A 290 -15.76 -23.50 0.32
CA VAL A 290 -16.05 -23.11 1.71
C VAL A 290 -14.76 -22.79 2.47
N SER A 291 -13.67 -23.52 2.24
CA SER A 291 -12.38 -23.25 2.89
C SER A 291 -11.84 -21.87 2.50
N LEU A 292 -11.95 -21.49 1.23
CA LEU A 292 -11.62 -20.15 0.75
C LEU A 292 -12.56 -19.09 1.36
N GLY A 293 -13.83 -19.41 1.62
CA GLY A 293 -14.75 -18.52 2.34
C GLY A 293 -14.29 -18.16 3.75
N PHE A 294 -13.71 -19.11 4.50
CA PHE A 294 -13.11 -18.83 5.81
C PHE A 294 -11.87 -17.93 5.69
N ILE A 295 -10.99 -18.21 4.71
CA ILE A 295 -9.78 -17.40 4.47
C ILE A 295 -10.17 -15.98 4.05
N GLU A 296 -11.14 -15.84 3.14
CA GLU A 296 -11.67 -14.56 2.69
C GLU A 296 -12.25 -13.75 3.85
N LEU A 297 -12.97 -14.40 4.77
CA LEU A 297 -13.49 -13.75 5.98
C LEU A 297 -12.36 -13.25 6.89
N ALA A 298 -11.27 -14.01 7.03
CA ALA A 298 -10.09 -13.56 7.78
C ALA A 298 -9.42 -12.35 7.11
N LEU A 299 -9.27 -12.37 5.79
CA LEU A 299 -8.72 -11.26 5.01
C LEU A 299 -9.62 -10.02 5.03
N ALA A 300 -10.95 -10.18 5.09
CA ALA A 300 -11.86 -9.06 5.26
C ALA A 300 -11.52 -8.26 6.53
N LEU A 301 -11.24 -8.96 7.64
CA LEU A 301 -10.87 -8.31 8.91
C LEU A 301 -9.58 -7.49 8.79
N LYS A 302 -8.65 -7.84 7.90
CA LYS A 302 -7.45 -7.03 7.63
C LYS A 302 -7.80 -5.64 7.11
N PHE A 303 -8.72 -5.53 6.15
CA PHE A 303 -9.13 -4.22 5.62
C PHE A 303 -9.84 -3.38 6.68
N LEU A 304 -10.68 -4.01 7.50
CA LEU A 304 -11.28 -3.34 8.65
C LEU A 304 -10.22 -2.89 9.66
N SER A 305 -9.19 -3.71 9.91
CA SER A 305 -8.05 -3.39 10.76
C SER A 305 -7.29 -2.17 10.27
N ASN A 306 -7.00 -2.08 8.97
CA ASN A 306 -6.29 -0.95 8.38
C ASN A 306 -7.08 0.35 8.58
N ALA A 307 -8.40 0.32 8.33
CA ALA A 307 -9.26 1.47 8.57
C ALA A 307 -9.31 1.86 10.05
N ASP A 308 -9.40 0.88 10.95
CA ASP A 308 -9.43 1.09 12.41
C ASP A 308 -8.14 1.72 12.94
N LEU A 309 -6.98 1.25 12.46
CA LEU A 309 -5.65 1.74 12.84
C LEU A 309 -5.44 3.18 12.41
N VAL A 310 -5.70 3.46 11.14
CA VAL A 310 -5.44 4.76 10.52
C VAL A 310 -6.41 5.84 11.03
N ALA A 311 -7.64 5.44 11.39
CA ALA A 311 -8.66 6.31 11.96
C ALA A 311 -8.66 6.40 13.50
N HIS A 312 -7.80 5.61 14.18
CA HIS A 312 -7.73 5.52 15.65
C HIS A 312 -9.05 5.15 16.34
N TRP A 313 -9.86 4.30 15.72
CA TRP A 313 -11.17 3.91 16.26
C TRP A 313 -11.08 3.02 17.52
N GLY A 314 -10.03 2.23 17.66
CA GLY A 314 -9.80 1.36 18.82
C GLY A 314 -10.71 0.13 18.90
N ILE A 315 -11.38 -0.25 17.80
CA ILE A 315 -12.36 -1.35 17.75
C ILE A 315 -11.67 -2.68 17.48
N LEU A 316 -10.64 -2.73 16.62
CA LEU A 316 -10.04 -3.98 16.14
C LEU A 316 -8.57 -4.10 16.56
N LYS A 317 -8.31 -3.95 17.86
CA LYS A 317 -6.97 -4.12 18.43
C LYS A 317 -6.46 -5.56 18.32
N ILE A 318 -5.15 -5.75 18.52
CA ILE A 318 -4.46 -7.02 18.28
C ILE A 318 -5.14 -8.22 18.95
N GLU A 319 -5.66 -8.08 20.17
CA GLU A 319 -6.31 -9.19 20.88
C GLU A 319 -7.61 -9.63 20.21
N LEU A 320 -8.47 -8.67 19.82
CA LEU A 320 -9.72 -8.99 19.14
C LEU A 320 -9.46 -9.52 17.74
N PHE A 321 -8.50 -8.93 17.03
CA PHE A 321 -8.08 -9.38 15.70
C PHE A 321 -7.64 -10.84 15.71
N LEU A 322 -6.70 -11.19 16.60
CA LEU A 322 -6.20 -12.56 16.74
C LEU A 322 -7.27 -13.53 17.25
N ALA A 323 -8.14 -13.10 18.16
CA ALA A 323 -9.26 -13.93 18.64
C ALA A 323 -10.25 -14.27 17.53
N LEU A 324 -10.61 -13.29 16.69
CA LEU A 324 -11.49 -13.52 15.54
C LEU A 324 -10.83 -14.45 14.51
N TRP A 325 -9.56 -14.21 14.17
CA TRP A 325 -8.78 -15.10 13.30
C TRP A 325 -8.69 -16.52 13.86
N PHE A 326 -8.42 -16.66 15.16
CA PHE A 326 -8.40 -17.94 15.86
C PHE A 326 -9.73 -18.69 15.67
N ILE A 327 -10.86 -18.03 15.93
CA ILE A 327 -12.20 -18.61 15.78
C ILE A 327 -12.45 -19.05 14.33
N ILE A 328 -12.10 -18.21 13.35
CA ILE A 328 -12.28 -18.50 11.93
C ILE A 328 -11.51 -19.76 11.52
N PHE A 329 -10.21 -19.85 11.84
CA PHE A 329 -9.39 -21.00 11.48
C PHE A 329 -9.73 -22.26 12.30
N PHE A 330 -10.17 -22.09 13.54
CA PHE A 330 -10.68 -23.20 14.36
C PHE A 330 -11.96 -23.80 13.75
N LEU A 331 -12.92 -22.95 13.35
CA LEU A 331 -14.14 -23.37 12.67
C LEU A 331 -13.84 -24.00 11.30
N LEU A 332 -12.85 -23.49 10.57
CA LEU A 332 -12.35 -24.12 9.35
C LEU A 332 -11.85 -25.55 9.62
N GLY A 333 -11.06 -25.76 10.68
CA GLY A 333 -10.62 -27.09 11.11
C GLY A 333 -11.79 -28.03 11.42
N ILE A 334 -12.78 -27.56 12.19
CA ILE A 334 -13.99 -28.34 12.53
C ILE A 334 -14.79 -28.70 11.26
N TYR A 335 -14.91 -27.75 10.33
CA TYR A 335 -15.53 -27.96 9.03
C TYR A 335 -14.79 -29.02 8.21
N LEU A 336 -13.45 -28.97 8.16
CA LEU A 336 -12.65 -29.94 7.42
C LEU A 336 -12.74 -31.36 8.02
N ILE A 337 -12.92 -31.50 9.34
CA ILE A 337 -13.24 -32.79 9.98
C ILE A 337 -14.65 -33.31 9.59
N GLY A 338 -15.52 -32.43 9.06
CA GLY A 338 -16.86 -32.79 8.59
C GLY A 338 -17.95 -32.68 9.66
N LYS A 339 -17.69 -32.00 10.78
CA LYS A 339 -18.67 -31.76 11.84
C LYS A 339 -19.64 -30.61 11.51
N ILE A 340 -19.17 -29.58 10.82
CA ILE A 340 -20.00 -28.49 10.30
C ILE A 340 -20.29 -28.77 8.83
N ARG A 341 -21.50 -28.42 8.38
CA ARG A 341 -21.93 -28.57 6.98
C ARG A 341 -22.53 -27.26 6.50
N PHE A 342 -22.25 -26.93 5.25
CA PHE A 342 -22.80 -25.76 4.58
C PHE A 342 -23.89 -26.16 3.57
N PRO A 343 -24.75 -25.21 3.15
CA PRO A 343 -25.78 -25.48 2.15
C PRO A 343 -25.18 -26.13 0.88
N LYS A 344 -25.92 -27.07 0.27
CA LYS A 344 -25.56 -27.80 -0.97
C LYS A 344 -24.45 -28.87 -0.85
N GLU A 345 -24.06 -29.28 0.35
CA GLU A 345 -23.10 -30.39 0.55
C GLU A 345 -23.73 -31.79 0.57
N VAL A 346 -23.10 -32.72 -0.13
CA VAL A 346 -23.40 -34.16 -0.06
C VAL A 346 -22.74 -34.75 1.19
N LYS A 347 -23.44 -35.64 1.89
CA LYS A 347 -22.93 -36.31 3.09
C LYS A 347 -21.68 -37.13 2.74
N LEU A 348 -20.57 -36.85 3.43
CA LEU A 348 -19.31 -37.56 3.23
C LEU A 348 -19.38 -38.94 3.89
N GLU A 349 -19.07 -39.99 3.13
CA GLU A 349 -18.93 -41.35 3.69
C GLU A 349 -17.54 -41.61 4.28
N LYS A 350 -16.48 -40.95 3.76
CA LYS A 350 -15.10 -41.02 4.27
C LYS A 350 -14.39 -39.68 4.11
N ILE A 351 -13.55 -39.34 5.09
CA ILE A 351 -12.69 -38.15 5.04
C ILE A 351 -11.47 -38.48 4.16
N SER A 352 -11.25 -37.70 3.10
CA SER A 352 -10.05 -37.83 2.26
C SER A 352 -8.79 -37.46 3.05
N GLY A 353 -7.68 -38.15 2.81
CA GLY A 353 -6.39 -37.86 3.47
C GLY A 353 -5.94 -36.41 3.29
N LEU A 354 -6.19 -35.81 2.12
CA LEU A 354 -5.89 -34.39 1.87
C LEU A 354 -6.74 -33.45 2.75
N ARG A 355 -8.03 -33.76 2.92
CA ARG A 355 -8.95 -32.98 3.76
C ARG A 355 -8.57 -33.08 5.24
N LEU A 356 -8.12 -34.26 5.68
CA LEU A 356 -7.59 -34.47 7.03
C LEU A 356 -6.30 -33.68 7.26
N LEU A 357 -5.36 -33.71 6.30
CA LEU A 357 -4.13 -32.92 6.35
C LEU A 357 -4.44 -31.42 6.45
N SER A 358 -5.33 -30.90 5.61
CA SER A 358 -5.77 -29.50 5.69
C SER A 358 -6.43 -29.17 7.02
N ALA A 359 -7.18 -30.10 7.63
CA ALA A 359 -7.75 -29.90 8.96
C ALA A 359 -6.67 -29.77 10.02
N ILE A 360 -5.66 -30.66 10.00
CA ILE A 360 -4.52 -30.62 10.92
C ILE A 360 -3.76 -29.30 10.75
N LEU A 361 -3.52 -28.84 9.53
CA LEU A 361 -2.89 -27.54 9.26
C LEU A 361 -3.73 -26.38 9.78
N ALA A 362 -5.05 -26.40 9.57
CA ALA A 362 -5.95 -25.36 10.08
C ALA A 362 -5.97 -25.30 11.61
N PHE A 363 -5.99 -26.45 12.30
CA PHE A 363 -5.88 -26.49 13.76
C PHE A 363 -4.48 -26.08 14.24
N GLY A 364 -3.43 -26.51 13.55
CA GLY A 364 -2.06 -26.09 13.86
C GLY A 364 -1.90 -24.58 13.75
N PHE A 365 -2.45 -23.98 12.69
CA PHE A 365 -2.46 -22.52 12.52
C PHE A 365 -3.34 -21.81 13.56
N SER A 366 -4.49 -22.38 13.93
CA SER A 366 -5.31 -21.88 15.04
C SER A 366 -4.54 -21.91 16.37
N VAL A 367 -3.80 -22.97 16.68
CA VAL A 367 -2.93 -23.03 17.86
C VAL A 367 -1.80 -22.00 17.79
N TYR A 368 -1.20 -21.81 16.61
CA TYR A 368 -0.21 -20.75 16.38
C TYR A 368 -0.79 -19.35 16.62
N LEU A 369 -1.98 -19.05 16.11
CA LEU A 369 -2.68 -17.78 16.41
C LEU A 369 -2.92 -17.60 17.91
N ALA A 370 -3.29 -18.69 18.61
CA ALA A 370 -3.49 -18.65 20.06
C ALA A 370 -2.18 -18.38 20.82
N SER A 371 -1.01 -18.78 20.31
CA SER A 371 0.27 -18.46 20.95
C SER A 371 0.63 -16.97 20.89
N GLY A 372 0.09 -16.24 19.91
CA GLY A 372 0.20 -14.78 19.85
C GLY A 372 -0.64 -14.06 20.91
N LEU A 373 -1.72 -14.68 21.39
CA LEU A 373 -2.56 -14.14 22.48
C LEU A 373 -1.95 -14.37 23.87
N ILE A 374 -0.84 -15.11 23.96
CA ILE A 374 -0.14 -15.33 25.23
C ILE A 374 0.67 -14.06 25.55
N TYR A 375 0.29 -13.40 26.64
CA TYR A 375 1.00 -12.24 27.15
C TYR A 375 2.31 -12.65 27.82
N ASP A 376 3.43 -12.13 27.33
CA ASP A 376 4.74 -12.30 27.92
C ASP A 376 4.97 -11.22 28.99
N LYS A 377 5.04 -11.65 30.26
CA LYS A 377 5.25 -10.76 31.41
C LYS A 377 6.65 -10.15 31.45
N GLU A 378 7.66 -10.80 30.87
CA GLU A 378 9.03 -10.27 30.85
C GLU A 378 9.14 -9.14 29.81
N LYS A 379 8.56 -9.35 28.63
CA LYS A 379 8.56 -8.35 27.53
C LYS A 379 7.48 -7.28 27.66
N GLN A 380 6.57 -7.44 28.62
CA GLN A 380 5.38 -6.60 28.79
C GLN A 380 4.63 -6.43 27.45
N SER A 381 4.51 -7.51 26.68
CA SER A 381 3.95 -7.49 25.31
C SER A 381 3.46 -8.87 24.89
N TYR A 382 2.69 -8.91 23.82
CA TYR A 382 2.30 -10.15 23.15
C TYR A 382 3.42 -10.68 22.24
N ASN A 383 3.33 -11.94 21.84
CA ASN A 383 4.30 -12.53 20.92
C ASN A 383 4.00 -12.13 19.47
N ALA A 384 5.01 -11.58 18.79
CA ALA A 384 4.94 -11.34 17.35
C ALA A 384 4.77 -12.67 16.59
N LEU A 385 3.77 -12.73 15.72
CA LEU A 385 3.49 -13.87 14.87
C LEU A 385 4.10 -13.60 13.49
N SER A 386 5.28 -14.15 13.21
CA SER A 386 5.99 -13.96 11.94
C SER A 386 5.13 -14.17 10.68
N LEU A 387 4.22 -15.15 10.68
CA LEU A 387 3.32 -15.40 9.53
C LEU A 387 2.22 -14.35 9.36
N LEU A 388 1.89 -13.60 10.40
CA LEU A 388 0.92 -12.51 10.38
C LEU A 388 1.58 -11.13 10.29
N SER A 389 2.89 -11.09 10.10
CA SER A 389 3.64 -9.84 10.07
C SER A 389 3.19 -8.92 8.94
N GLY A 390 2.83 -7.69 9.31
CA GLY A 390 2.23 -6.70 8.41
C GLY A 390 0.81 -7.03 7.92
N LEU A 391 0.19 -8.11 8.41
CA LEU A 391 -1.23 -8.42 8.25
C LEU A 391 -2.03 -8.12 9.51
N ALA A 392 -1.44 -8.38 10.68
CA ALA A 392 -2.03 -8.06 11.97
C ALA A 392 -1.73 -6.61 12.40
N PRO A 393 -2.55 -6.02 13.28
CA PRO A 393 -2.20 -4.79 13.98
C PRO A 393 -0.84 -4.91 14.69
N PRO A 394 -0.11 -3.79 14.87
CA PRO A 394 1.11 -3.79 15.67
C PRO A 394 0.80 -4.17 17.13
N LEU A 395 1.76 -4.82 17.80
CA LEU A 395 1.60 -5.32 19.18
C LEU A 395 1.26 -4.20 20.18
N GLY A 396 1.74 -2.98 19.93
CA GLY A 396 1.42 -1.80 20.75
C GLY A 396 -0.03 -1.33 20.62
N TYR A 397 -0.73 -1.68 19.56
CA TYR A 397 -2.15 -1.37 19.37
C TYR A 397 -3.01 -2.43 20.09
N SER A 398 -2.99 -2.35 21.42
CA SER A 398 -3.52 -3.35 22.35
C SER A 398 -4.53 -2.76 23.34
N TYR A 399 -5.47 -3.58 23.82
CA TYR A 399 -6.39 -3.22 24.91
C TYR A 399 -5.69 -3.23 26.27
N PHE A 400 -4.82 -4.23 26.50
CA PHE A 400 -4.26 -4.50 27.82
C PHE A 400 -2.87 -3.91 28.04
N SER A 401 -2.11 -3.70 26.96
CA SER A 401 -0.74 -3.18 27.01
C SER A 401 -0.50 -2.19 25.85
N PRO A 402 -1.21 -1.05 25.83
CA PRO A 402 -1.03 -0.05 24.78
C PRO A 402 0.39 0.51 24.82
N LYS A 403 1.07 0.54 23.68
CA LYS A 403 2.38 1.17 23.50
C LYS A 403 2.33 2.09 22.29
N ASP A 404 2.77 3.32 22.47
CA ASP A 404 2.76 4.32 21.40
C ASP A 404 3.87 4.09 20.37
N CYS A 405 4.96 3.46 20.78
CA CYS A 405 6.15 3.18 19.98
C CYS A 405 6.37 1.67 19.83
N PRO A 406 6.92 1.22 18.68
CA PRO A 406 7.18 -0.18 18.44
C PRO A 406 8.25 -0.73 19.38
N ASN A 407 8.15 -2.01 19.72
CA ASN A 407 9.13 -2.75 20.54
C ASN A 407 9.48 -2.12 21.89
N ASP A 408 8.61 -1.30 22.50
CA ASP A 408 8.92 -0.60 23.74
C ASP A 408 10.13 0.36 23.62
N LEU A 409 10.42 0.83 22.41
CA LEU A 409 11.45 1.85 22.17
C LEU A 409 10.92 3.22 22.59
N ASP A 410 11.80 4.05 23.14
CA ASP A 410 11.49 5.46 23.34
C ASP A 410 11.53 6.18 21.99
N CYS A 411 10.37 6.60 21.50
CA CYS A 411 10.24 7.30 20.22
C CYS A 411 9.48 8.61 20.34
N PHE A 412 9.79 9.55 19.46
CA PHE A 412 9.07 10.80 19.31
C PHE A 412 8.20 10.75 18.05
N LYS A 413 6.95 11.21 18.15
CA LYS A 413 6.04 11.41 17.01
C LYS A 413 5.99 12.86 16.52
N ASP A 414 6.77 13.73 17.17
CA ASP A 414 6.92 15.13 16.81
C ASP A 414 8.41 15.42 16.54
N LEU A 415 8.68 15.93 15.34
CA LEU A 415 10.02 16.20 14.85
C LEU A 415 10.77 17.22 15.72
N LYS A 416 10.12 18.33 16.08
CA LYS A 416 10.76 19.42 16.83
C LYS A 416 11.17 18.96 18.21
N THR A 417 10.26 18.30 18.91
CA THR A 417 10.49 17.76 20.26
C THR A 417 11.60 16.70 20.25
N GLY A 418 11.59 15.81 19.26
CA GLY A 418 12.63 14.79 19.10
C GLY A 418 14.01 15.38 18.82
N ILE A 419 14.10 16.40 17.96
CA ILE A 419 15.36 17.11 17.68
C ILE A 419 15.90 17.78 18.94
N GLU A 420 15.06 18.51 19.68
CA GLU A 420 15.48 19.16 20.93
C GLU A 420 15.99 18.17 21.97
N TYR A 421 15.33 17.01 22.08
CA TYR A 421 15.76 15.94 22.97
C TYR A 421 17.09 15.34 22.53
N ALA A 422 17.27 15.07 21.23
CA ALA A 422 18.52 14.57 20.67
C ALA A 422 19.70 15.53 20.90
N LYS A 423 19.48 16.84 20.77
CA LYS A 423 20.48 17.87 21.12
C LYS A 423 20.88 17.78 22.59
N LYS A 424 19.91 17.65 23.51
CA LYS A 424 20.17 17.56 24.96
C LYS A 424 20.92 16.29 25.34
N GLN A 425 20.58 15.16 24.72
CA GLN A 425 21.25 13.88 24.97
C GLN A 425 22.58 13.73 24.24
N GLY A 426 22.87 14.62 23.27
CA GLY A 426 24.04 14.53 22.43
C GLY A 426 24.06 13.24 21.60
N LYS A 427 22.91 12.75 21.15
CA LYS A 427 22.76 11.52 20.34
C LYS A 427 22.33 11.86 18.91
N PRO A 428 22.74 11.10 17.89
CA PRO A 428 22.19 11.24 16.54
C PRO A 428 20.71 10.86 16.51
N ILE A 429 19.99 11.40 15.53
CA ILE A 429 18.58 11.08 15.28
C ILE A 429 18.53 9.93 14.29
N LEU A 430 17.70 8.92 14.58
CA LEU A 430 17.19 8.00 13.58
C LEU A 430 15.77 8.44 13.25
N LEU A 431 15.58 8.97 12.04
CA LEU A 431 14.30 9.41 11.55
C LEU A 431 13.67 8.29 10.71
N ASP A 432 12.50 7.85 11.14
CA ASP A 432 11.74 6.72 10.61
C ASP A 432 10.43 7.22 10.00
N PHE A 433 10.38 7.31 8.68
CA PHE A 433 9.13 7.55 7.96
C PHE A 433 8.39 6.24 7.81
N THR A 434 7.28 6.13 8.53
CA THR A 434 6.52 4.89 8.71
C THR A 434 5.04 5.13 8.43
N GLY A 435 4.25 4.06 8.55
CA GLY A 435 2.80 4.14 8.52
C GLY A 435 2.16 3.07 9.38
N TYR A 436 0.95 3.34 9.89
CA TYR A 436 0.15 2.39 10.64
C TYR A 436 -0.26 1.18 9.79
N ALA A 437 -0.62 1.41 8.53
CA ALA A 437 -0.99 0.36 7.57
C ALA A 437 0.18 -0.09 6.68
N CYS A 438 1.41 0.35 6.99
CA CYS A 438 2.61 0.01 6.23
C CYS A 438 3.11 -1.41 6.55
N VAL A 439 2.81 -2.37 5.67
CA VAL A 439 3.19 -3.79 5.79
C VAL A 439 4.70 -3.98 5.97
N ASN A 440 5.51 -3.31 5.14
CA ASN A 440 6.97 -3.46 5.15
C ASN A 440 7.60 -2.83 6.40
N CYS A 441 7.03 -1.73 6.92
CA CYS A 441 7.44 -1.13 8.18
C CYS A 441 7.22 -2.11 9.34
N ARG A 442 6.04 -2.74 9.42
CA ARG A 442 5.75 -3.74 10.46
C ARG A 442 6.67 -4.96 10.37
N LYS A 443 7.03 -5.39 9.15
CA LYS A 443 8.00 -6.48 8.97
C LYS A 443 9.37 -6.17 9.56
N MET A 444 9.87 -4.95 9.35
CA MET A 444 11.13 -4.48 9.95
C MET A 444 11.04 -4.45 11.47
N GLU A 445 9.96 -3.88 12.01
CA GLU A 445 9.73 -3.80 13.44
C GLU A 445 9.58 -5.16 14.12
N GLU A 446 9.08 -6.19 13.43
CA GLU A 446 8.84 -7.51 14.03
C GLU A 446 9.98 -8.51 13.82
N HIS A 447 10.81 -8.33 12.79
CA HIS A 447 11.86 -9.28 12.42
C HIS A 447 13.29 -8.75 12.58
N VAL A 448 13.51 -7.44 12.39
CA VAL A 448 14.85 -6.84 12.38
C VAL A 448 15.09 -6.10 13.69
N TRP A 449 14.22 -5.14 14.02
CA TRP A 449 14.39 -4.31 15.22
C TRP A 449 14.41 -5.06 16.55
N PRO A 450 13.69 -6.19 16.75
CA PRO A 450 13.72 -6.93 18.01
C PRO A 450 14.98 -7.78 18.20
N LEU A 451 15.84 -7.89 17.18
CA LEU A 451 17.08 -8.65 17.30
C LEU A 451 17.99 -7.98 18.32
N PRO A 452 18.57 -8.71 19.30
CA PRO A 452 19.31 -8.10 20.41
C PRO A 452 20.45 -7.16 19.99
N GLU A 453 21.10 -7.46 18.87
CA GLU A 453 22.16 -6.65 18.27
C GLU A 453 21.65 -5.31 17.72
N VAL A 454 20.50 -5.31 17.05
CA VAL A 454 19.84 -4.10 16.52
C VAL A 454 19.20 -3.29 17.65
N ASP A 455 18.39 -3.93 18.49
CA ASP A 455 17.65 -3.30 19.59
C ASP A 455 18.59 -2.52 20.52
N LYS A 456 19.73 -3.13 20.87
CA LYS A 456 20.75 -2.50 21.71
C LYS A 456 21.30 -1.24 21.05
N VAL A 457 21.67 -1.30 19.77
CA VAL A 457 22.22 -0.14 19.05
C VAL A 457 21.19 0.99 18.99
N LEU A 458 19.93 0.68 18.67
CA LEU A 458 18.82 1.64 18.63
C LEU A 458 18.61 2.36 19.96
N ARG A 459 18.44 1.60 21.06
CA ARG A 459 18.18 2.17 22.41
C ARG A 459 19.35 2.98 22.94
N ASP A 460 20.56 2.45 22.82
CA ASP A 460 21.72 3.01 23.49
C ASP A 460 22.26 4.24 22.76
N ASN A 461 22.13 4.30 21.43
CA ASN A 461 22.86 5.27 20.61
C ASN A 461 21.98 6.28 19.91
N PHE A 462 20.73 5.97 19.56
CA PHE A 462 19.89 6.85 18.75
C PHE A 462 18.75 7.49 19.54
N VAL A 463 18.27 8.63 19.04
CA VAL A 463 16.94 9.15 19.37
C VAL A 463 16.02 8.84 18.19
N LEU A 464 15.05 7.96 18.42
CA LEU A 464 14.10 7.55 17.38
C LEU A 464 12.99 8.59 17.22
N ILE A 465 12.77 9.04 16.00
CA ILE A 465 11.64 9.89 15.62
C ILE A 465 10.84 9.15 14.55
N SER A 466 9.64 8.66 14.89
CA SER A 466 8.78 7.92 13.96
C SER A 466 7.65 8.82 13.45
N LEU A 467 7.68 9.12 12.16
CA LEU A 467 6.75 10.01 11.48
C LEU A 467 5.76 9.19 10.64
N TYR A 468 4.49 9.18 11.06
CA TYR A 468 3.43 8.37 10.45
C TYR A 468 2.78 9.14 9.30
N VAL A 469 3.10 8.76 8.06
CA VAL A 469 2.61 9.47 6.85
C VAL A 469 1.16 9.14 6.48
N ASP A 470 0.58 8.11 7.09
CA ASP A 470 -0.81 7.69 6.87
C ASP A 470 -1.74 8.05 8.03
N ASP A 471 -1.28 8.82 9.02
CA ASP A 471 -2.09 9.20 10.18
C ASP A 471 -3.24 10.14 9.80
N LYS A 472 -4.49 9.69 9.94
CA LYS A 472 -5.69 10.50 9.62
C LYS A 472 -6.17 11.37 10.78
N LYS A 473 -5.42 11.43 11.89
CA LYS A 473 -5.68 12.40 12.95
C LYS A 473 -5.53 13.83 12.40
N GLU A 474 -6.57 14.63 12.58
CA GLU A 474 -6.58 16.02 12.11
C GLU A 474 -5.50 16.87 12.80
N LEU A 475 -4.89 17.76 12.02
CA LEU A 475 -3.99 18.79 12.56
C LEU A 475 -4.81 19.88 13.25
N PRO A 476 -4.27 20.52 14.30
CA PRO A 476 -4.84 21.76 14.83
C PRO A 476 -5.07 22.80 13.72
N GLU A 477 -6.14 23.60 13.80
CA GLU A 477 -6.48 24.57 12.74
C GLU A 477 -5.32 25.52 12.39
N PHE A 478 -4.49 25.88 13.36
CA PHE A 478 -3.33 26.76 13.14
C PHE A 478 -2.22 26.10 12.29
N ASP A 479 -2.11 24.77 12.33
CA ASP A 479 -1.14 23.97 11.57
C ASP A 479 -1.69 23.53 10.20
N GLN A 480 -2.99 23.76 9.93
CA GLN A 480 -3.63 23.40 8.66
C GLN A 480 -3.30 24.41 7.55
N LEU A 481 -2.06 24.37 7.07
CA LEU A 481 -1.52 25.31 6.09
C LEU A 481 -1.63 24.79 4.65
N TYR A 482 -1.68 25.73 3.70
CA TYR A 482 -1.52 25.42 2.28
C TYR A 482 -0.03 25.40 1.94
N VAL A 483 0.46 24.26 1.47
CA VAL A 483 1.85 24.07 1.04
C VAL A 483 1.91 23.87 -0.46
N LYS A 484 3.06 24.15 -1.08
CA LYS A 484 3.28 23.83 -2.49
C LYS A 484 3.30 22.31 -2.69
N ARG A 485 2.80 21.87 -3.83
CA ARG A 485 2.98 20.48 -4.27
C ARG A 485 4.45 20.27 -4.66
N THR A 486 5.02 19.14 -4.23
CA THR A 486 6.45 18.85 -4.41
C THR A 486 6.85 18.62 -5.87
N SER A 487 5.92 18.15 -6.71
CA SER A 487 6.24 17.69 -8.07
C SER A 487 5.57 18.49 -9.20
N GLY A 488 4.87 19.60 -8.89
CA GLY A 488 4.12 20.38 -9.88
C GLY A 488 3.54 21.69 -9.38
N VAL A 489 2.63 22.28 -10.16
CA VAL A 489 2.09 23.63 -9.90
C VAL A 489 0.81 23.57 -9.05
N GLY A 490 0.73 24.44 -8.05
CA GLY A 490 -0.42 24.59 -7.17
C GLY A 490 -0.12 24.27 -5.70
N THR A 491 -1.12 24.46 -4.85
CA THR A 491 -1.02 24.25 -3.40
C THR A 491 -1.96 23.13 -2.93
N ARG A 492 -1.58 22.47 -1.85
CA ARG A 492 -2.40 21.48 -1.14
C ARG A 492 -2.53 21.90 0.32
N LYS A 493 -3.73 21.73 0.87
CA LYS A 493 -3.95 21.90 2.31
C LYS A 493 -3.47 20.66 3.07
N LEU A 494 -2.68 20.88 4.12
CA LEU A 494 -2.33 19.85 5.09
C LEU A 494 -3.47 19.76 6.11
N GLU A 495 -4.19 18.64 6.13
CA GLU A 495 -5.40 18.47 6.95
C GLU A 495 -5.14 17.58 8.17
N ASN A 496 -4.29 16.57 8.01
CA ASN A 496 -3.97 15.57 9.02
C ASN A 496 -2.45 15.38 9.15
N TYR A 497 -2.02 14.71 10.22
CA TYR A 497 -0.60 14.45 10.49
C TYR A 497 0.06 13.66 9.36
N GLY A 498 -0.67 12.75 8.70
CA GLY A 498 -0.19 12.02 7.54
C GLY A 498 0.22 12.95 6.39
N HIS A 499 -0.64 13.89 6.00
CA HIS A 499 -0.32 14.89 4.96
C HIS A 499 0.92 15.70 5.36
N LYS A 500 1.04 16.11 6.63
CA LYS A 500 2.19 16.87 7.14
C LYS A 500 3.49 16.08 6.96
N TRP A 501 3.53 14.83 7.39
CA TRP A 501 4.74 14.03 7.34
C TRP A 501 5.07 13.52 5.92
N ALA A 502 4.05 13.22 5.11
CA ALA A 502 4.24 12.89 3.71
C ALA A 502 4.82 14.09 2.93
N HIS A 503 4.26 15.29 3.12
CA HIS A 503 4.84 16.50 2.52
C HIS A 503 6.26 16.77 3.01
N PHE A 504 6.53 16.57 4.30
CA PHE A 504 7.89 16.69 4.84
C PHE A 504 8.85 15.71 4.15
N GLN A 505 8.47 14.44 4.01
CA GLN A 505 9.29 13.43 3.34
C GLN A 505 9.59 13.83 1.89
N ALA A 506 8.54 14.20 1.15
CA ALA A 506 8.63 14.58 -0.25
C ALA A 506 9.51 15.82 -0.44
N SER A 507 9.23 16.90 0.30
CA SER A 507 9.82 18.21 0.06
C SER A 507 11.25 18.35 0.58
N TYR A 508 11.67 17.49 1.52
CA TYR A 508 13.02 17.53 2.09
C TYR A 508 13.94 16.44 1.55
N PHE A 509 13.39 15.29 1.13
CA PHE A 509 14.19 14.14 0.73
C PHE A 509 13.86 13.62 -0.67
N GLY A 510 12.83 14.14 -1.35
CA GLY A 510 12.45 13.70 -2.70
C GLY A 510 11.86 12.29 -2.77
N VAL A 511 11.55 11.68 -1.62
CA VAL A 511 11.09 10.28 -1.51
C VAL A 511 9.69 10.22 -0.90
N ASN A 512 8.88 9.26 -1.35
CA ASN A 512 7.50 9.05 -0.87
C ASN A 512 7.17 7.58 -0.57
N SER A 513 8.19 6.73 -0.46
CA SER A 513 8.06 5.32 -0.09
C SER A 513 8.27 5.13 1.42
N GLN A 514 7.63 4.10 1.98
CA GLN A 514 7.81 3.69 3.37
C GLN A 514 8.01 2.17 3.46
N PRO A 515 8.84 1.66 4.39
CA PRO A 515 9.63 2.42 5.36
C PRO A 515 10.77 3.20 4.70
N PHE A 516 11.14 4.34 5.28
CA PHE A 516 12.30 5.12 4.87
C PHE A 516 13.03 5.63 6.11
N TYR A 517 14.28 5.19 6.27
CA TYR A 517 15.12 5.45 7.43
C TYR A 517 16.28 6.36 7.04
N LEU A 518 16.52 7.39 7.84
CA LEU A 518 17.69 8.24 7.68
C LEU A 518 18.29 8.60 9.03
N ILE A 519 19.61 8.74 9.05
CA ILE A 519 20.36 9.13 10.24
C ILE A 519 20.85 10.56 10.05
N MET A 520 20.56 11.42 11.02
CA MET A 520 20.93 12.83 10.93
C MET A 520 21.53 13.38 12.23
N ASP A 521 22.45 14.34 12.09
CA ASP A 521 22.96 15.13 13.21
C ASP A 521 21.89 16.15 13.64
N PRO A 522 21.49 16.16 14.93
CA PRO A 522 20.46 17.07 15.41
C PRO A 522 20.87 18.56 15.38
N ASN A 523 22.16 18.89 15.39
CA ASN A 523 22.67 20.26 15.45
C ASN A 523 22.91 20.85 14.07
N THR A 524 23.50 20.07 13.16
CA THR A 524 23.89 20.55 11.83
C THR A 524 22.90 20.20 10.74
N TYR A 525 21.91 19.34 11.02
CA TYR A 525 20.96 18.77 10.05
C TYR A 525 21.65 18.03 8.90
N GLN A 526 22.86 17.55 9.13
CA GLN A 526 23.63 16.79 8.17
C GLN A 526 23.19 15.34 8.18
N ILE A 527 22.97 14.78 6.98
CA ILE A 527 22.71 13.35 6.78
C ILE A 527 24.04 12.60 6.98
N LEU A 528 24.02 11.56 7.81
CA LEU A 528 25.23 10.88 8.28
C LEU A 528 25.53 9.57 7.55
N ASN A 529 24.60 9.09 6.73
CA ASN A 529 24.74 7.94 5.84
C ASN A 529 23.60 7.95 4.81
N ASP A 530 23.76 7.21 3.72
CA ASP A 530 22.74 7.02 2.68
C ASP A 530 21.42 6.54 3.31
N PRO A 531 20.30 7.26 3.11
CA PRO A 531 19.00 6.80 3.57
C PRO A 531 18.63 5.45 2.97
N VAL A 532 17.96 4.60 3.76
CA VAL A 532 17.60 3.23 3.36
C VAL A 532 16.10 2.99 3.43
N GLY A 533 15.58 2.17 2.52
CA GLY A 533 14.18 1.77 2.47
C GLY A 533 13.88 0.50 3.27
N TYR A 534 13.12 -0.42 2.66
CA TYR A 534 12.89 -1.75 3.23
C TYR A 534 14.15 -2.63 3.13
N MET A 535 14.77 -2.94 4.27
CA MET A 535 16.02 -3.69 4.34
C MET A 535 15.91 -4.88 5.32
N PRO A 536 15.40 -6.04 4.87
CA PRO A 536 15.08 -7.16 5.76
C PRO A 536 16.30 -7.94 6.29
N ASP A 537 17.50 -7.70 5.78
CA ASP A 537 18.73 -8.30 6.31
C ASP A 537 19.22 -7.52 7.53
N ALA A 538 19.38 -8.24 8.65
CA ALA A 538 19.77 -7.64 9.91
C ALA A 538 21.21 -7.10 9.91
N ASN A 539 22.15 -7.77 9.23
CA ASN A 539 23.55 -7.36 9.18
C ASN A 539 23.73 -6.10 8.35
N GLU A 540 22.99 -5.99 7.24
CA GLU A 540 22.95 -4.76 6.44
C GLU A 540 22.38 -3.60 7.28
N TYR A 541 21.31 -3.84 8.06
CA TYR A 541 20.70 -2.83 8.92
C TYR A 541 21.60 -2.37 10.06
N ILE A 542 22.34 -3.29 10.69
CA ILE A 542 23.34 -2.95 11.69
C ILE A 542 24.46 -2.13 11.06
N SER A 543 24.95 -2.54 9.89
CA SER A 543 26.03 -1.82 9.18
C SER A 543 25.61 -0.38 8.85
N PHE A 544 24.37 -0.18 8.41
CA PHE A 544 23.78 1.14 8.21
C PHE A 544 23.78 2.00 9.49
N LEU A 545 23.33 1.42 10.62
CA LEU A 545 23.30 2.12 11.92
C LEU A 545 24.70 2.45 12.44
N GLU A 546 25.62 1.48 12.39
CA GLU A 546 26.99 1.64 12.87
C GLU A 546 27.75 2.66 12.04
N CYS A 547 27.55 2.71 10.71
CA CYS A 547 28.22 3.69 9.88
C CYS A 547 27.79 5.12 10.25
N GLY A 548 26.47 5.38 10.32
CA GLY A 548 25.95 6.68 10.73
C GLY A 548 26.40 7.10 12.15
N LEU A 549 26.52 6.13 13.07
CA LEU A 549 27.05 6.38 14.41
C LEU A 549 28.55 6.72 14.40
N SER A 550 29.33 6.07 13.54
CA SER A 550 30.76 6.33 13.41
C SER A 550 31.02 7.72 12.84
N GLU A 551 30.24 8.14 11.82
CA GLU A 551 30.34 9.48 11.25
C GLU A 551 29.90 10.55 12.25
N PHE A 552 28.83 10.30 13.03
CA PHE A 552 28.44 11.23 14.09
C PHE A 552 29.55 11.49 15.12
N LYS A 553 30.31 10.44 15.47
CA LYS A 553 31.46 10.57 16.40
C LYS A 553 32.60 11.33 15.74
N SER A 554 32.88 11.05 14.46
CA SER A 554 33.93 11.72 13.67
C SER A 554 33.71 13.24 13.61
N LEU A 555 32.45 13.67 13.44
CA LEU A 555 32.07 15.08 13.36
C LEU A 555 32.14 15.80 14.71
N LYS A 556 32.05 15.09 15.85
CA LYS A 556 32.21 15.68 17.18
C LYS A 556 33.67 15.86 17.61
N GLU A 557 34.57 15.08 17.03
CA GLU A 557 36.01 15.14 17.34
C GLU A 557 36.74 16.23 16.53
N LYS A 558 36.12 16.72 15.45
CA LYS A 558 36.56 17.87 14.65
C LYS A 558 36.02 19.17 15.25
#